data_AF-A0A2N0M3R3-F1
#
_entry.id   AF-A0A2N0M3R3-F1
#
_cell.length_a   1.000
_cell.length_b   1.000
_cell.length_c   1.000
_cell.angle_alpha   90.00
_cell.angle_beta   90.00
_cell.angle_gamma   90.00
#
_symmetry.space_group_name_H-M   'P 1'
#
loop_
_entity.id
_entity.type
_entity.pdbx_description
1 polymer ?
#
loop_
_entity_poly.entity_id
_entity_poly.type
_entity_poly.pdbx_seq_one_letter_code
_entity_poly.pdbx_strand_id
1 'polypeptide(L)'
;MKNFFRSIPFVAVFGLVFLAACGSSSPSQLPARPTSVNVPVSSGDGSALSFSLKNHGGAMEGHTPRGFKGMGTGLFAGDNLNRNFPDGDGVQLFLTFDLGGIPSGTVASAVLSSEHATVIGTPFGDLGPLRAEEFRYENFSSDLWDEAPLVGGAVCVLAESSNGPFECGVAGAVQRSLDDSYQYVQFRVRLDQAGDRDGEQDLVSFFQSNSNTNEPGLFLLDVSVIPN
;
A
#
# COMPACT_ATOMS: atom_id res chain seq x y z
N MET A 1 -12.00 -58.21 -53.46
CA MET A 1 -10.72 -58.29 -54.19
C MET A 1 -9.80 -57.24 -53.57
N LYS A 2 -8.82 -57.63 -52.74
CA LYS A 2 -7.39 -57.84 -53.12
C LYS A 2 -6.78 -56.54 -53.68
N ASN A 3 -5.76 -55.88 -53.13
CA ASN A 3 -4.55 -56.32 -52.42
C ASN A 3 -3.79 -55.10 -51.79
N PHE A 4 -3.27 -55.24 -50.55
CA PHE A 4 -1.84 -55.30 -50.12
C PHE A 4 -1.03 -53.99 -49.93
N PHE A 5 -0.79 -53.65 -48.66
CA PHE A 5 0.48 -53.65 -47.89
C PHE A 5 1.74 -52.83 -48.30
N ARG A 6 2.33 -52.27 -47.21
CA ARG A 6 3.74 -51.94 -46.88
C ARG A 6 4.27 -50.56 -47.27
N SER A 7 4.67 -49.75 -46.27
CA SER A 7 5.97 -49.83 -45.59
C SER A 7 6.11 -48.76 -44.50
N ILE A 8 6.69 -49.16 -43.38
CA ILE A 8 7.14 -48.31 -42.25
C ILE A 8 8.65 -48.07 -42.44
N PRO A 9 9.18 -46.89 -42.09
CA PRO A 9 10.55 -46.80 -41.60
C PRO A 9 10.57 -46.48 -40.10
N PHE A 10 11.23 -47.38 -39.38
CA PHE A 10 11.82 -47.16 -38.07
C PHE A 10 12.87 -46.04 -38.17
N VAL A 11 12.78 -45.04 -37.29
CA VAL A 11 13.96 -44.30 -36.83
C VAL A 11 13.94 -44.35 -35.31
N ALA A 12 14.69 -45.31 -34.78
CA ALA A 12 15.25 -45.17 -33.45
C ALA A 12 16.34 -44.10 -33.53
N VAL A 13 16.54 -43.33 -32.44
CA VAL A 13 17.85 -43.10 -31.83
C VAL A 13 17.81 -41.96 -30.78
N PHE A 14 18.51 -42.25 -29.67
CA PHE A 14 18.98 -41.44 -28.55
C PHE A 14 17.99 -40.97 -27.47
N GLY A 15 18.02 -41.74 -26.37
CA GLY A 15 17.58 -41.30 -25.06
C GLY A 15 18.38 -40.11 -24.56
N LEU A 16 17.66 -39.13 -24.03
CA LEU A 16 18.22 -38.07 -23.22
C LEU A 16 18.13 -38.51 -21.75
N VAL A 17 19.30 -38.73 -21.16
CA VAL A 17 19.47 -38.86 -19.72
C VAL A 17 19.18 -37.48 -19.11
N PHE A 18 18.03 -37.33 -18.44
CA PHE A 18 17.84 -36.18 -17.54
C PHE A 18 18.58 -36.47 -16.24
N LEU A 19 19.74 -35.81 -16.11
CA LEU A 19 20.48 -35.69 -14.86
C LEU A 19 19.57 -35.11 -13.78
N ALA A 20 19.47 -35.82 -12.66
CA ALA A 20 18.93 -35.30 -11.41
C ALA A 20 19.79 -34.12 -10.95
N ALA A 21 19.31 -32.91 -11.15
CA ALA A 21 19.86 -31.73 -10.51
C ALA A 21 19.17 -31.58 -9.14
N CYS A 22 19.83 -32.11 -8.10
CA CYS A 22 19.61 -31.67 -6.73
C CYS A 22 20.11 -30.21 -6.63
N GLY A 23 19.20 -29.27 -6.87
CA GLY A 23 19.42 -27.85 -6.62
C GLY A 23 18.80 -27.49 -5.27
N SER A 24 19.65 -27.34 -4.27
CA SER A 24 19.33 -26.98 -2.89
C SER A 24 18.31 -25.84 -2.80
N SER A 25 17.24 -26.07 -2.05
CA SER A 25 16.32 -25.06 -1.55
C SER A 25 17.11 -23.92 -0.89
N SER A 26 17.17 -22.77 -1.55
CA SER A 26 17.59 -21.53 -0.89
C SER A 26 16.51 -21.16 0.12
N PRO A 27 16.86 -20.86 1.38
CA PRO A 27 15.87 -20.35 2.32
C PRO A 27 15.34 -19.03 1.77
N SER A 28 14.02 -18.94 1.66
CA SER A 28 13.32 -17.68 1.41
C SER A 28 13.73 -16.71 2.52
N GLN A 29 14.62 -15.78 2.19
CA GLN A 29 15.05 -14.72 3.09
C GLN A 29 13.83 -13.83 3.31
N LEU A 30 13.33 -13.82 4.55
CA LEU A 30 12.27 -12.92 4.99
C LEU A 30 12.61 -11.49 4.52
N PRO A 31 11.64 -10.72 4.01
CA PRO A 31 11.90 -9.34 3.61
C PRO A 31 12.51 -8.58 4.79
N ALA A 32 13.63 -7.91 4.55
CA ALA A 32 14.34 -7.15 5.57
C ALA A 32 13.41 -6.04 6.08
N ARG A 33 13.27 -5.97 7.42
CA ARG A 33 12.54 -4.91 8.13
C ARG A 33 13.02 -3.53 7.63
N PRO A 34 12.13 -2.63 7.17
CA PRO A 34 12.54 -1.28 6.79
C PRO A 34 13.23 -0.62 7.99
N THR A 35 14.43 -0.12 7.75
CA THR A 35 15.26 0.50 8.80
C THR A 35 14.76 1.93 9.03
N SER A 36 14.08 2.16 10.15
CA SER A 36 13.81 3.52 10.65
C SER A 36 15.14 4.25 10.81
N VAL A 37 15.31 5.40 10.14
CA VAL A 37 16.49 6.23 10.34
C VAL A 37 16.26 7.06 11.59
N ASN A 38 16.86 6.64 12.71
CA ASN A 38 16.86 7.41 13.95
C ASN A 38 17.84 8.58 13.79
N VAL A 39 17.34 9.82 13.73
CA VAL A 39 18.17 11.01 13.95
C VAL A 39 17.89 11.52 15.36
N PRO A 40 18.71 11.16 16.37
CA PRO A 40 18.55 11.71 17.70
C PRO A 40 18.99 13.18 17.71
N VAL A 41 18.04 14.10 17.69
CA VAL A 41 18.30 15.50 18.08
C VAL A 41 18.21 15.54 19.61
N SER A 42 19.34 15.26 20.27
CA SER A 42 19.42 15.30 21.74
C SER A 42 19.65 16.75 22.20
N SER A 43 18.61 17.36 22.76
CA SER A 43 18.75 18.46 23.71
C SER A 43 18.24 17.93 25.05
N GLY A 44 19.07 17.93 26.09
CA GLY A 44 18.75 17.28 27.36
C GLY A 44 17.43 17.78 27.99
N ASP A 45 16.86 16.92 28.84
CA ASP A 45 15.64 17.11 29.65
C ASP A 45 14.32 16.95 28.88
N GLY A 46 13.70 15.76 28.92
CA GLY A 46 12.32 15.53 28.45
C GLY A 46 12.03 15.84 26.97
N SER A 47 13.06 16.05 26.15
CA SER A 47 12.90 16.44 24.75
C SER A 47 12.30 15.30 23.91
N ALA A 48 11.40 15.68 23.01
CA ALA A 48 10.75 14.76 22.11
C ALA A 48 11.76 14.13 21.13
N LEU A 49 11.67 12.82 20.95
CA LEU A 49 12.41 12.03 19.96
C LEU A 49 11.63 12.01 18.65
N SER A 50 12.32 12.26 17.53
CA SER A 50 11.72 12.26 16.20
C SER A 50 12.13 11.03 15.38
N PHE A 51 11.17 10.47 14.66
CA PHE A 51 11.30 9.28 13.83
C PHE A 51 10.63 9.52 12.49
N SER A 52 11.25 9.08 11.40
CA SER A 52 10.62 9.06 10.08
C SER A 52 10.43 7.61 9.64
N LEU A 53 9.18 7.18 9.56
CA LEU A 53 8.79 5.84 9.16
C LEU A 53 8.36 5.85 7.69
N LYS A 54 8.73 4.81 6.97
CA LYS A 54 8.31 4.60 5.58
C LYS A 54 7.11 3.66 5.54
N ASN A 55 6.24 3.81 4.55
CA ASN A 55 5.24 2.78 4.25
C ASN A 55 5.92 1.43 4.01
N HIS A 56 5.18 0.35 4.27
CA HIS A 56 5.75 -0.99 4.38
C HIS A 56 6.35 -1.51 3.07
N GLY A 57 5.77 -1.18 1.91
CA GLY A 57 6.23 -1.60 0.58
C GLY A 57 6.13 -3.11 0.33
N GLY A 58 5.26 -3.82 1.05
CA GLY A 58 5.15 -5.29 1.01
C GLY A 58 3.71 -5.77 1.01
N ALA A 59 3.48 -7.03 1.37
CA ALA A 59 2.17 -7.69 1.28
C ALA A 59 1.08 -7.16 2.25
N MET A 60 1.38 -6.12 3.02
CA MET A 60 0.46 -5.52 4.01
C MET A 60 -0.24 -4.27 3.49
N GLU A 61 -0.04 -3.88 2.23
CA GLU A 61 -0.60 -2.66 1.66
C GLU A 61 -0.69 -2.74 0.13
N GLY A 62 -1.45 -1.81 -0.45
CA GLY A 62 -1.77 -1.80 -1.87
C GLY A 62 -3.08 -1.08 -2.13
N HIS A 63 -3.76 -1.43 -3.22
CA HIS A 63 -5.10 -0.93 -3.52
C HIS A 63 -6.13 -2.05 -3.65
N THR A 64 -7.37 -1.71 -3.35
CA THR A 64 -8.55 -2.54 -3.61
C THR A 64 -9.54 -1.75 -4.48
N PRO A 65 -10.08 -2.34 -5.54
CA PRO A 65 -11.13 -1.74 -6.36
C PRO A 65 -12.52 -2.23 -5.96
N ARG A 66 -13.53 -1.38 -6.18
CA ARG A 66 -14.94 -1.74 -6.16
C ARG A 66 -15.29 -2.53 -7.42
N GLY A 67 -16.14 -3.54 -7.28
CA GLY A 67 -16.73 -4.28 -8.41
C GLY A 67 -16.00 -5.56 -8.82
N PHE A 68 -14.67 -5.58 -8.75
CA PHE A 68 -13.92 -6.83 -8.84
C PHE A 68 -13.15 -7.04 -7.54
N LYS A 69 -13.38 -8.19 -6.88
CA LYS A 69 -12.73 -8.59 -5.63
C LYS A 69 -11.22 -8.89 -5.81
N GLY A 70 -10.50 -8.02 -6.47
CA GLY A 70 -9.06 -8.06 -6.67
C GLY A 70 -8.32 -7.15 -5.70
N MET A 71 -7.01 -7.27 -5.70
CA MET A 71 -6.10 -6.36 -5.01
C MET A 71 -4.84 -6.21 -5.86
N GLY A 72 -4.16 -5.08 -5.73
CA GLY A 72 -2.91 -4.85 -6.43
C GLY A 72 -1.92 -4.08 -5.57
N THR A 73 -0.68 -4.03 -6.04
CA THR A 73 0.43 -3.43 -5.30
C THR A 73 0.49 -1.92 -5.44
N GLY A 74 0.12 -1.34 -6.58
CA GLY A 74 0.17 0.10 -6.79
C GLY A 74 -0.63 0.90 -5.75
N LEU A 75 -0.16 2.11 -5.43
CA LEU A 75 -0.80 2.99 -4.46
C LEU A 75 -1.55 4.11 -5.19
N PHE A 76 -2.85 3.94 -5.38
CA PHE A 76 -3.69 4.94 -6.01
C PHE A 76 -5.13 4.87 -5.54
N ALA A 77 -5.83 6.00 -5.62
CA ALA A 77 -7.24 6.14 -5.26
C ALA A 77 -7.97 6.99 -6.31
N GLY A 78 -9.27 6.72 -6.49
CA GLY A 78 -10.12 7.34 -7.51
C GLY A 78 -10.81 6.31 -8.37
N ASP A 79 -11.12 6.61 -9.62
CA ASP A 79 -11.91 5.71 -10.48
C ASP A 79 -11.27 5.44 -11.85
N ASN A 80 -11.97 4.65 -12.66
CA ASN A 80 -11.67 4.44 -14.07
C ASN A 80 -10.19 4.08 -14.36
N LEU A 81 -9.63 3.12 -13.59
CA LEU A 81 -8.22 2.66 -13.72
C LEU A 81 -7.82 2.27 -15.14
N ASN A 82 -8.78 1.78 -15.92
CA ASN A 82 -8.61 1.42 -17.32
C ASN A 82 -9.97 1.42 -18.02
N ARG A 83 -9.95 1.36 -19.36
CA ARG A 83 -11.14 1.31 -20.23
C ARG A 83 -12.20 0.24 -19.92
N ASN A 84 -11.87 -0.78 -19.13
CA ASN A 84 -12.80 -1.86 -18.76
C ASN A 84 -13.18 -1.80 -17.28
N PHE A 85 -12.74 -0.79 -16.54
CA PHE A 85 -13.11 -0.58 -15.15
C PHE A 85 -14.62 -0.27 -15.08
N PRO A 86 -15.37 -0.85 -14.12
CA PRO A 86 -16.81 -0.63 -14.08
C PRO A 86 -17.16 0.83 -13.81
N ASP A 87 -18.18 1.31 -14.50
CA ASP A 87 -18.62 2.69 -14.41
C ASP A 87 -19.17 3.04 -13.02
N GLY A 88 -18.63 4.11 -12.40
CA GLY A 88 -18.98 4.56 -11.05
C GLY A 88 -18.43 3.70 -9.90
N ASP A 89 -17.58 2.73 -10.21
CA ASP A 89 -16.76 2.05 -9.20
C ASP A 89 -15.51 2.88 -8.89
N GLY A 90 -14.79 2.50 -7.83
CA GLY A 90 -13.62 3.25 -7.38
C GLY A 90 -12.51 2.37 -6.86
N VAL A 91 -11.44 3.00 -6.43
CA VAL A 91 -10.23 2.39 -5.90
C VAL A 91 -9.83 3.12 -4.63
N GLN A 92 -9.45 2.35 -3.63
CA GLN A 92 -8.96 2.83 -2.35
C GLN A 92 -7.61 2.18 -2.12
N LEU A 93 -6.69 2.91 -1.50
CA LEU A 93 -5.40 2.37 -1.11
C LEU A 93 -5.33 2.18 0.39
N PHE A 94 -4.48 1.26 0.83
CA PHE A 94 -4.24 0.93 2.22
C PHE A 94 -2.75 1.06 2.49
N LEU A 95 -2.39 1.72 3.58
CA LEU A 95 -1.03 1.98 4.00
C LEU A 95 -0.77 1.33 5.36
N THR A 96 0.45 0.84 5.56
CA THR A 96 0.92 0.25 6.81
C THR A 96 2.29 0.79 7.17
N PHE A 97 2.47 1.18 8.44
CA PHE A 97 3.75 1.62 8.99
C PHE A 97 4.10 0.77 10.23
N ASP A 98 5.33 0.25 10.29
CA ASP A 98 5.85 -0.51 11.44
C ASP A 98 6.24 0.44 12.59
N LEU A 99 5.57 0.28 13.74
CA LEU A 99 5.82 1.07 14.94
C LEU A 99 6.86 0.45 15.88
N GLY A 100 7.37 -0.76 15.60
CA GLY A 100 8.20 -1.49 16.55
C GLY A 100 9.58 -0.90 16.84
N GLY A 101 9.91 0.28 16.32
CA GLY A 101 11.09 1.07 16.66
C GLY A 101 10.78 2.34 17.47
N ILE A 102 9.50 2.63 17.69
CA ILE A 102 9.01 3.80 18.43
C ILE A 102 8.96 3.44 19.92
N PRO A 103 9.63 4.20 20.80
CA PRO A 103 9.59 3.96 22.24
C PRO A 103 8.20 4.26 22.81
N SER A 104 7.89 3.67 23.97
CA SER A 104 6.70 4.04 24.73
C SER A 104 6.83 5.48 25.25
N GLY A 105 5.70 6.19 25.27
CA GLY A 105 5.66 7.60 25.64
C GLY A 105 4.40 8.28 25.11
N THR A 106 4.37 9.60 25.22
CA THR A 106 3.31 10.43 24.64
C THR A 106 3.70 10.89 23.24
N VAL A 107 2.89 10.58 22.23
CA VAL A 107 3.04 11.10 20.87
C VAL A 107 2.72 12.59 20.87
N ALA A 108 3.74 13.42 20.71
CA ALA A 108 3.60 14.87 20.61
C ALA A 108 3.07 15.30 19.24
N SER A 109 3.51 14.64 18.17
CA SER A 109 3.00 14.85 16.80
C SER A 109 3.18 13.60 15.96
N ALA A 110 2.31 13.41 14.97
CA ALA A 110 2.57 12.50 13.87
C ALA A 110 1.97 13.08 12.58
N VAL A 111 2.75 13.11 11.50
CA VAL A 111 2.33 13.64 10.20
C VAL A 111 2.50 12.55 9.15
N LEU A 112 1.39 12.19 8.49
CA LEU A 112 1.39 11.35 7.30
C LEU A 112 1.58 12.26 6.09
N SER A 113 2.53 11.96 5.21
CA SER A 113 2.81 12.78 4.03
C SER A 113 3.30 11.98 2.82
N SER A 114 3.19 12.58 1.63
CA SER A 114 3.84 12.10 0.41
C SER A 114 4.22 13.25 -0.51
N GLU A 115 5.39 13.16 -1.14
CA GLU A 115 5.83 14.04 -2.22
C GLU A 115 5.74 13.36 -3.60
N HIS A 116 5.22 12.14 -3.66
CA HIS A 116 5.23 11.27 -4.85
C HIS A 116 3.87 11.20 -5.56
N ALA A 117 3.01 12.20 -5.33
CA ALA A 117 1.68 12.26 -5.93
C ALA A 117 1.75 12.68 -7.41
N THR A 118 1.03 11.93 -8.24
CA THR A 118 0.68 12.27 -9.61
C THR A 118 -0.84 12.26 -9.72
N VAL A 119 -1.41 13.31 -10.30
CA VAL A 119 -2.86 13.47 -10.43
C VAL A 119 -3.23 13.39 -11.91
N ILE A 120 -4.24 12.59 -12.22
CA ILE A 120 -4.83 12.43 -13.56
C ILE A 120 -6.30 12.81 -13.45
N GLY A 121 -6.79 13.57 -14.44
CA GLY A 121 -8.17 14.06 -14.44
C GLY A 121 -8.41 15.18 -13.43
N THR A 122 -9.63 15.22 -12.90
CA THR A 122 -10.14 16.19 -11.93
C THR A 122 -10.68 15.54 -10.64
N PRO A 123 -9.98 14.57 -10.02
CA PRO A 123 -10.50 13.78 -8.88
C PRO A 123 -10.96 14.64 -7.70
N PHE A 124 -10.32 15.78 -7.46
CA PHE A 124 -10.71 16.67 -6.36
C PHE A 124 -11.99 17.47 -6.65
N GLY A 125 -12.27 17.75 -7.93
CA GLY A 125 -13.50 18.41 -8.37
C GLY A 125 -14.67 17.43 -8.39
N ASP A 126 -14.44 16.21 -8.84
CA ASP A 126 -15.51 15.25 -9.12
C ASP A 126 -15.73 14.27 -7.96
N LEU A 127 -14.64 13.75 -7.38
CA LEU A 127 -14.68 12.72 -6.33
C LEU A 127 -14.48 13.28 -4.90
N GLY A 128 -14.07 14.55 -4.77
CA GLY A 128 -13.92 15.26 -3.50
C GLY A 128 -12.51 15.19 -2.90
N PRO A 129 -12.31 15.61 -1.63
CA PRO A 129 -10.99 15.59 -0.99
C PRO A 129 -10.47 14.16 -0.79
N LEU A 130 -9.15 14.02 -0.87
CA LEU A 130 -8.45 12.79 -0.52
C LEU A 130 -8.30 12.73 1.00
N ARG A 131 -8.80 11.65 1.61
CA ARG A 131 -8.78 11.45 3.07
C ARG A 131 -7.96 10.25 3.45
N ALA A 132 -7.32 10.32 4.61
CA ALA A 132 -6.77 9.14 5.29
C ALA A 132 -7.61 8.84 6.54
N GLU A 133 -8.04 7.58 6.65
CA GLU A 133 -8.86 7.07 7.73
C GLU A 133 -8.09 5.97 8.46
N GLU A 134 -8.01 6.04 9.78
CA GLU A 134 -7.39 4.99 10.57
C GLU A 134 -8.14 3.68 10.38
N PHE A 135 -7.37 2.65 10.06
CA PHE A 135 -7.86 1.31 9.80
C PHE A 135 -7.06 0.32 10.63
N ARG A 136 -7.62 -0.86 10.86
CA ARG A 136 -6.89 -2.00 11.42
C ARG A 136 -7.26 -3.25 10.66
N TYR A 137 -6.26 -3.98 10.19
CA TYR A 137 -6.46 -5.24 9.49
C TYR A 137 -5.26 -6.16 9.68
N GLU A 138 -5.52 -7.45 9.83
CA GLU A 138 -4.46 -8.45 10.00
C GLU A 138 -3.75 -8.78 8.70
N ASN A 139 -4.50 -8.82 7.59
CA ASN A 139 -3.99 -9.16 6.27
C ASN A 139 -4.56 -8.18 5.25
N PHE A 140 -3.73 -7.75 4.31
CA PHE A 140 -4.23 -7.03 3.15
C PHE A 140 -5.01 -7.98 2.24
N SER A 141 -6.24 -7.61 1.90
CA SER A 141 -7.11 -8.41 1.05
C SER A 141 -8.11 -7.54 0.29
N SER A 142 -8.74 -8.10 -0.73
CA SER A 142 -9.78 -7.41 -1.49
C SER A 142 -11.06 -7.14 -0.69
N ASP A 143 -11.31 -7.87 0.40
CA ASP A 143 -12.49 -7.67 1.23
C ASP A 143 -12.42 -6.33 2.01
N LEU A 144 -11.23 -5.74 2.18
CA LEU A 144 -11.05 -4.45 2.87
C LEU A 144 -11.81 -3.29 2.24
N TRP A 145 -12.22 -3.38 0.98
CA TRP A 145 -13.05 -2.36 0.33
C TRP A 145 -14.35 -2.08 1.10
N ASP A 146 -15.05 -3.14 1.51
CA ASP A 146 -16.37 -3.07 2.15
C ASP A 146 -16.28 -2.93 3.67
N GLU A 147 -15.06 -3.02 4.23
CA GLU A 147 -14.84 -2.95 5.66
C GLU A 147 -14.93 -1.51 6.19
N ALA A 148 -15.45 -1.39 7.41
CA ALA A 148 -15.56 -0.12 8.11
C ALA A 148 -14.19 0.29 8.70
N PRO A 149 -13.87 1.60 8.72
CA PRO A 149 -12.68 2.08 9.41
C PRO A 149 -12.81 1.86 10.92
N LEU A 150 -11.71 2.07 11.65
CA LEU A 150 -11.70 1.88 13.10
C LEU A 150 -12.72 2.82 13.77
N VAL A 151 -13.58 2.28 14.63
CA VAL A 151 -14.58 3.07 15.37
C VAL A 151 -13.88 4.07 16.29
N GLY A 152 -14.16 5.36 16.11
CA GLY A 152 -13.46 6.43 16.83
C GLY A 152 -12.01 6.66 16.37
N GLY A 153 -11.62 6.04 15.25
CA GLY A 153 -10.33 6.24 14.62
C GLY A 153 -10.14 7.64 14.05
N ALA A 154 -8.90 7.98 13.73
CA ALA A 154 -8.58 9.26 13.12
C ALA A 154 -9.13 9.32 11.69
N VAL A 155 -9.64 10.49 11.30
CA VAL A 155 -9.89 10.82 9.90
C VAL A 155 -9.28 12.18 9.66
N CYS A 156 -8.47 12.29 8.61
CA CYS A 156 -7.86 13.54 8.20
C CYS A 156 -8.11 13.79 6.71
N VAL A 157 -8.06 15.05 6.30
CA VAL A 157 -7.96 15.42 4.89
C VAL A 157 -6.48 15.45 4.54
N LEU A 158 -6.08 14.57 3.63
CA LEU A 158 -4.69 14.45 3.17
C LEU A 158 -4.40 15.45 2.04
N ALA A 159 -5.36 15.69 1.14
CA ALA A 159 -5.27 16.72 0.11
C ALA A 159 -6.66 17.17 -0.35
N GLU A 160 -6.79 18.47 -0.66
CA GLU A 160 -8.02 19.06 -1.23
C GLU A 160 -7.85 19.52 -2.68
N SER A 161 -6.63 19.46 -3.23
CA SER A 161 -6.35 19.89 -4.60
C SER A 161 -5.19 19.14 -5.22
N SER A 162 -5.09 19.20 -6.54
CA SER A 162 -4.04 18.56 -7.32
C SER A 162 -2.63 19.10 -7.04
N ASN A 163 -2.52 20.30 -6.47
CA ASN A 163 -1.22 20.93 -6.14
C ASN A 163 -0.73 20.56 -4.73
N GLY A 164 -1.49 19.77 -3.99
CA GLY A 164 -1.18 19.44 -2.60
C GLY A 164 -1.39 20.62 -1.63
N PRO A 165 -0.74 20.60 -0.45
CA PRO A 165 0.13 19.51 0.02
C PRO A 165 -0.63 18.19 0.20
N PHE A 166 0.10 17.08 0.15
CA PHE A 166 -0.42 15.74 0.45
C PHE A 166 0.06 15.34 1.84
N GLU A 167 -0.51 15.95 2.87
CA GLU A 167 -0.10 15.77 4.26
C GLU A 167 -1.25 15.95 5.25
N CYS A 168 -1.19 15.24 6.37
CA CYS A 168 -2.14 15.45 7.47
C CYS A 168 -1.63 14.96 8.83
N GLY A 169 -2.20 15.49 9.92
CA GLY A 169 -1.89 15.07 11.28
C GLY A 169 -2.63 13.80 11.70
N VAL A 170 -1.90 12.82 12.22
CA VAL A 170 -2.42 11.49 12.62
C VAL A 170 -1.95 11.04 14.02
N ALA A 171 -1.51 11.99 14.87
CA ALA A 171 -0.95 11.71 16.20
C ALA A 171 -1.84 10.78 17.05
N GLY A 172 -3.15 10.98 17.03
CA GLY A 172 -4.10 10.15 17.79
C GLY A 172 -4.13 8.70 17.33
N ALA A 173 -3.95 8.41 16.03
CA ALA A 173 -3.90 7.05 15.51
C ALA A 173 -2.62 6.34 15.96
N VAL A 174 -1.48 7.05 15.89
CA VAL A 174 -0.20 6.51 16.36
C VAL A 174 -0.24 6.23 17.87
N GLN A 175 -0.73 7.19 18.67
CA GLN A 175 -0.87 7.01 20.12
C GLN A 175 -1.75 5.78 20.43
N ARG A 176 -2.91 5.66 19.79
CA ARG A 176 -3.80 4.50 19.99
C ARG A 176 -3.12 3.17 19.66
N SER A 177 -2.43 3.08 18.52
CA SER A 177 -1.71 1.85 18.17
C SER A 177 -0.63 1.50 19.20
N LEU A 178 0.13 2.49 19.69
CA LEU A 178 1.14 2.27 20.72
C LEU A 178 0.52 1.82 22.06
N ASP A 179 -0.55 2.50 22.50
CA ASP A 179 -1.26 2.18 23.74
C ASP A 179 -1.84 0.75 23.71
N ASP A 180 -2.35 0.33 22.56
CA ASP A 180 -2.90 -1.01 22.34
C ASP A 180 -1.83 -2.08 22.08
N SER A 181 -0.53 -1.71 22.11
CA SER A 181 0.59 -2.57 21.73
C SER A 181 0.42 -3.18 20.33
N TYR A 182 -0.26 -2.46 19.44
CA TYR A 182 -0.44 -2.84 18.05
C TYR A 182 0.83 -2.52 17.26
N GLN A 183 1.36 -3.53 16.55
CA GLN A 183 2.65 -3.41 15.86
C GLN A 183 2.65 -2.36 14.76
N TYR A 184 1.48 -2.05 14.21
CA TYR A 184 1.33 -1.18 13.06
C TYR A 184 0.45 0.02 13.35
N VAL A 185 0.60 1.08 12.56
CA VAL A 185 -0.48 2.03 12.31
C VAL A 185 -0.84 1.91 10.83
N GLN A 186 -2.14 1.84 10.55
CA GLN A 186 -2.64 1.57 9.21
C GLN A 186 -3.72 2.57 8.84
N PHE A 187 -3.77 2.89 7.55
CA PHE A 187 -4.71 3.87 7.01
C PHE A 187 -5.34 3.35 5.74
N ARG A 188 -6.63 3.63 5.56
CA ARG A 188 -7.28 3.63 4.27
C ARG A 188 -7.22 5.03 3.70
N VAL A 189 -6.74 5.18 2.47
CA VAL A 189 -6.74 6.47 1.76
C VAL A 189 -7.68 6.39 0.57
N ARG A 190 -8.62 7.34 0.52
CA ARG A 190 -9.72 7.35 -0.46
C ARG A 190 -10.23 8.76 -0.74
N LEU A 191 -10.87 8.93 -1.89
CA LEU A 191 -11.69 10.12 -2.17
C LEU A 191 -13.08 9.95 -1.53
N ASP A 192 -13.84 11.03 -1.43
CA ASP A 192 -15.16 11.02 -0.81
C ASP A 192 -16.14 10.14 -1.60
N GLN A 193 -16.11 10.26 -2.93
CA GLN A 193 -16.88 9.43 -3.85
C GLN A 193 -16.03 8.30 -4.44
N ALA A 194 -16.68 7.18 -4.77
CA ALA A 194 -15.99 6.05 -5.39
C ALA A 194 -15.69 6.32 -6.87
N GLY A 195 -16.64 6.88 -7.60
CA GLY A 195 -16.52 7.28 -9.00
C GLY A 195 -17.71 8.16 -9.38
N ASP A 196 -17.59 8.89 -10.49
CA ASP A 196 -18.54 9.93 -10.89
C ASP A 196 -19.45 9.55 -12.07
N ARG A 197 -19.06 8.51 -12.82
CA ARG A 197 -19.72 7.95 -14.02
C ARG A 197 -19.60 8.75 -15.31
N ASP A 198 -18.52 9.51 -15.47
CA ASP A 198 -18.28 10.23 -16.72
C ASP A 198 -17.46 9.44 -17.76
N GLY A 199 -16.82 8.35 -17.31
CA GLY A 199 -15.98 7.47 -18.12
C GLY A 199 -14.54 7.98 -18.34
N GLU A 200 -14.20 9.14 -17.78
CA GLU A 200 -12.86 9.71 -17.73
C GLU A 200 -12.13 9.24 -16.48
N GLN A 201 -10.80 9.34 -16.49
CA GLN A 201 -9.99 8.85 -15.38
C GLN A 201 -9.73 9.94 -14.36
N ASP A 202 -10.22 9.75 -13.13
CA ASP A 202 -9.92 10.60 -11.99
C ASP A 202 -9.11 9.86 -10.94
N LEU A 203 -7.79 10.09 -10.93
CA LEU A 203 -6.88 9.34 -10.06
C LEU A 203 -5.87 10.23 -9.35
N VAL A 204 -5.62 9.86 -8.10
CA VAL A 204 -4.40 10.24 -7.38
C VAL A 204 -3.54 9.00 -7.24
N SER A 205 -2.35 9.01 -7.84
CA SER A 205 -1.38 7.91 -7.81
C SER A 205 -0.09 8.31 -7.11
N PHE A 206 0.47 7.42 -6.32
CA PHE A 206 1.69 7.65 -5.55
C PHE A 206 2.79 6.69 -6.04
N PHE A 207 3.78 7.22 -6.74
CA PHE A 207 4.88 6.40 -7.27
C PHE A 207 6.11 7.26 -7.61
N GLN A 208 7.26 6.61 -7.74
CA GLN A 208 8.49 7.27 -8.23
C GLN A 208 8.68 7.04 -9.74
N SER A 209 8.68 5.78 -10.17
CA SER A 209 8.98 5.41 -11.57
C SER A 209 7.93 4.51 -12.21
N ASN A 210 7.24 3.68 -11.42
CA ASN A 210 6.23 2.75 -11.90
C ASN A 210 5.01 2.78 -10.98
N SER A 211 3.84 3.14 -11.50
CA SER A 211 2.59 3.20 -10.73
C SER A 211 2.09 1.85 -10.22
N ASN A 212 2.66 0.75 -10.69
CA ASN A 212 2.31 -0.61 -10.26
C ASN A 212 3.21 -1.15 -9.15
N THR A 213 4.27 -0.43 -8.75
CA THR A 213 5.15 -0.84 -7.66
C THR A 213 4.76 -0.14 -6.36
N ASN A 214 5.01 -0.83 -5.25
CA ASN A 214 4.90 -0.27 -3.91
C ASN A 214 6.27 -0.30 -3.26
N GLU A 215 6.96 0.83 -3.30
CA GLU A 215 8.29 0.99 -2.75
C GLU A 215 8.20 1.65 -1.38
N PRO A 216 8.99 1.22 -0.37
CA PRO A 216 9.05 1.92 0.90
C PRO A 216 9.54 3.37 0.72
N GLY A 217 8.77 4.32 1.26
CA GLY A 217 9.07 5.75 1.23
C GLY A 217 8.24 6.54 0.22
N LEU A 218 7.29 5.90 -0.47
CA LEU A 218 6.25 6.62 -1.22
C LEU A 218 5.37 7.45 -0.28
N PHE A 219 5.14 6.96 0.94
CA PHE A 219 4.61 7.74 2.05
C PHE A 219 5.58 7.72 3.21
N LEU A 220 5.61 8.84 3.93
CA LEU A 220 6.32 9.01 5.18
C LEU A 220 5.34 9.24 6.32
N LEU A 221 5.70 8.74 7.50
CA LEU A 221 5.05 9.03 8.75
C LEU A 221 6.11 9.56 9.72
N ASP A 222 6.12 10.88 9.89
CA ASP A 222 7.03 11.56 10.79
C ASP A 222 6.41 11.68 12.18
N VAL A 223 6.98 10.98 13.15
CA VAL A 223 6.47 10.85 14.53
C VAL A 223 7.41 11.53 15.50
N SER A 224 6.85 12.32 16.42
CA SER A 224 7.57 12.88 17.57
C SER A 224 6.97 12.32 18.86
N VAL A 225 7.80 11.76 19.73
CA VAL A 225 7.40 11.11 20.98
C VAL A 225 8.17 11.69 22.15
N ILE A 226 7.48 12.05 23.22
CA ILE A 226 8.06 12.36 24.52
C ILE A 226 8.14 11.05 25.29
N PRO A 227 9.35 10.47 25.50
CA PRO A 227 9.49 9.19 26.20
C PRO A 227 9.04 9.30 27.66
N ASN A 228 8.55 8.19 28.21
CA ASN A 228 8.27 8.07 29.65
C ASN A 228 9.54 8.03 30.50
#